data_AF-A0AAW8JH50-F1
#
_entry.id   AF-A0AAW8JH50-F1
#
_cell.length_a   1.000
_cell.length_b   1.000
_cell.length_c   1.000
_cell.angle_alpha   90.00
_cell.angle_beta   90.00
_cell.angle_gamma   90.00
#
_symmetry.space_group_name_H-M   'P 1'
#
loop_
_entity.id
_entity.type
_entity.pdbx_description
1 polymer ?
#
loop_
_entity_poly.entity_id
_entity_poly.type
_entity_poly.pdbx_seq_one_letter_code
_entity_poly.pdbx_strand_id
1 'polypeptide(L)' 'MSTPLIQTYKELVQFFGSQTSTAVALGVEQPSVNAWLSGKAKMSADTAFRAQAETNGKFKATDLRPSLRSSFKKLIA' A
#
# COMPACT_ATOMS: atom_id res chain seq x y z
N MET A 1 1.53 9.32 11.07
CA MET A 1 1.35 9.05 9.62
C MET A 1 0.28 9.99 9.10
N SER A 2 0.35 10.51 7.87
CA SER A 2 -0.65 11.45 7.36
C SER A 2 -2.03 10.78 7.25
N THR A 3 -3.07 11.41 7.78
CA THR A 3 -4.48 10.99 7.69
C THR A 3 -4.92 10.50 6.30
N PRO A 4 -4.55 11.16 5.17
CA PRO A 4 -4.96 10.69 3.83
C PRO A 4 -4.38 9.31 3.45
N LEU A 5 -3.17 8.96 3.89
CA LEU A 5 -2.55 7.67 3.52
C LEU A 5 -3.28 6.48 4.16
N ILE A 6 -3.71 6.64 5.41
CA ILE A 6 -4.50 5.63 6.12
C ILE A 6 -5.83 5.40 5.40
N GLN A 7 -6.43 6.46 4.85
CA GLN A 7 -7.67 6.35 4.09
C GLN A 7 -7.47 5.53 2.79
N THR A 8 -6.39 5.76 2.06
CA THR A 8 -6.04 4.93 0.89
C THR A 8 -5.86 3.46 1.26
N TYR A 9 -5.26 3.15 2.41
CA TYR A 9 -5.17 1.76 2.89
C TYR A 9 -6.54 1.17 3.23
N LYS A 10 -7.46 1.95 3.79
CA LYS A 10 -8.84 1.49 4.05
C LYS A 10 -9.57 1.17 2.75
N GLU A 11 -9.45 2.03 1.73
CA GLU A 11 -10.04 1.82 0.41
C GLU A 11 -9.45 0.58 -0.28
N LEU A 12 -8.15 0.37 -0.16
CA LEU A 12 -7.50 -0.85 -0.65
C LEU A 12 -8.07 -2.10 0.03
N VAL A 13 -8.22 -2.06 1.35
CA VAL A 13 -8.81 -3.18 2.11
C VAL A 13 -10.27 -3.40 1.74
N GLN A 14 -11.03 -2.34 1.50
CA GLN A 14 -12.41 -2.43 1.03
C GLN A 14 -12.50 -3.01 -0.39
N PHE A 15 -11.54 -2.70 -1.27
CA PHE A 15 -11.47 -3.28 -2.61
C PHE A 15 -11.30 -4.80 -2.58
N PHE A 16 -10.43 -5.31 -1.70
CA PHE A 16 -10.29 -6.75 -1.48
C PHE A 16 -11.34 -7.34 -0.51
N GLY A 17 -12.19 -6.49 0.09
CA GLY A 17 -13.21 -6.78 1.12
C GLY A 17 -12.66 -7.10 2.52
N SER A 18 -11.56 -7.84 2.55
CA SER A 18 -10.81 -8.38 3.69
C SER A 18 -9.55 -7.66 4.17
N GLN A 19 -9.25 -7.51 5.47
CA GLN A 19 -7.83 -7.39 5.87
C GLN A 19 -7.06 -8.67 5.52
N THR A 20 -7.66 -9.83 5.77
CA THR A 20 -7.09 -11.14 5.43
C THR A 20 -7.01 -11.33 3.91
N SER A 21 -8.08 -10.97 3.17
CA SER A 21 -8.05 -11.06 1.71
C SER A 21 -6.99 -10.14 1.08
N THR A 22 -6.82 -8.93 1.62
CA THR A 22 -5.73 -8.02 1.21
C THR A 22 -4.37 -8.64 1.49
N ALA A 23 -4.18 -9.22 2.68
CA ALA A 23 -2.94 -9.89 3.03
C ALA A 23 -2.59 -11.03 2.06
N VAL A 24 -3.56 -11.89 1.75
CA VAL A 24 -3.39 -12.97 0.77
C VAL A 24 -3.07 -12.43 -0.62
N ALA A 25 -3.84 -11.45 -1.12
CA ALA A 25 -3.63 -10.87 -2.44
C ALA A 25 -2.24 -10.20 -2.57
N LEU A 26 -1.77 -9.55 -1.51
CA LEU A 26 -0.49 -8.83 -1.52
C LEU A 26 0.71 -9.68 -1.07
N GLY A 27 0.48 -10.94 -0.68
CA GLY A 27 1.52 -11.83 -0.18
C GLY A 27 2.17 -11.37 1.13
N VAL A 28 1.36 -10.80 2.05
CA VAL A 28 1.81 -10.35 3.38
C VAL A 28 0.96 -10.97 4.47
N GLU A 29 1.40 -10.84 5.73
CA GLU A 29 0.63 -11.24 6.89
C GLU A 29 -0.48 -10.22 7.24
N GLN A 30 -1.66 -10.69 7.67
CA GLN A 30 -2.79 -9.83 8.06
C GLN A 30 -2.43 -8.76 9.13
N PRO A 31 -1.60 -9.04 10.14
CA PRO A 31 -1.10 -8.02 11.06
C PRO A 31 -0.35 -6.86 10.38
N SER A 32 0.29 -7.10 9.23
CA SER A 32 0.92 -6.04 8.43
C SER A 32 -0.12 -5.06 7.92
N VAL A 33 -1.25 -5.57 7.43
CA VAL A 33 -2.39 -4.77 6.96
C VAL A 33 -2.96 -3.94 8.12
N ASN A 34 -3.12 -4.54 9.30
CA ASN A 34 -3.53 -3.82 10.51
C ASN A 34 -2.56 -2.70 10.88
N ALA A 35 -1.24 -2.95 10.80
CA ALA A 35 -0.23 -1.95 11.09
C ALA A 35 -0.31 -0.73 10.15
N TRP A 36 -0.71 -0.92 8.89
CA TRP A 36 -0.95 0.17 7.95
C TRP A 36 -2.20 0.97 8.32
N LEU A 37 -3.30 0.29 8.61
CA LEU A 37 -4.59 0.91 8.99
C LEU A 37 -4.50 1.67 10.32
N SER A 38 -3.72 1.17 11.27
CA SER A 38 -3.48 1.81 12.57
C SER A 38 -2.40 2.90 12.52
N GLY A 39 -1.77 3.11 11.37
CA GLY A 39 -0.73 4.11 11.21
C GLY A 39 0.61 3.75 11.89
N LYS A 40 0.79 2.51 12.33
CA LYS A 40 2.01 2.00 13.00
C LYS A 40 3.15 1.73 12.01
N ALA A 41 2.83 1.23 10.81
CA ALA A 41 3.81 0.90 9.78
C ALA A 41 3.36 1.37 8.40
N LYS A 42 4.30 1.58 7.48
CA LYS A 42 4.01 1.90 6.08
C LYS A 42 4.21 0.67 5.20
N MET A 43 3.51 0.63 4.08
CA MET A 43 3.68 -0.41 3.07
C MET A 43 5.10 -0.37 2.47
N SER A 44 5.67 -1.56 2.21
CA SER A 44 6.96 -1.70 1.54
C SER A 44 6.85 -1.33 0.05
N ALA A 45 7.98 -1.21 -0.66
CA ALA A 45 7.98 -0.88 -2.09
C ALA A 45 7.42 -2.05 -2.90
N ASP A 46 7.90 -3.26 -2.61
CA ASP A 46 7.46 -4.51 -3.23
C ASP A 46 5.95 -4.70 -3.08
N THR A 47 5.44 -4.55 -1.86
CA THR A 47 4.01 -4.67 -1.57
C THR A 47 3.17 -3.60 -2.29
N ALA A 48 3.69 -2.37 -2.42
CA ALA A 48 2.99 -1.29 -3.15
C ALA A 48 2.93 -1.57 -4.66
N PHE A 49 3.97 -2.17 -5.25
CA PHE A 49 3.94 -2.61 -6.64
C PHE A 49 2.99 -3.78 -6.86
N ARG A 50 2.96 -4.76 -5.95
CA ARG A 50 1.97 -5.85 -5.99
C ARG A 50 0.55 -5.31 -5.92
N ALA A 51 0.27 -4.38 -5.00
CA ALA A 51 -1.03 -3.77 -4.89
C ALA A 51 -1.45 -3.07 -6.19
N GLN A 52 -0.52 -2.39 -6.86
CA GLN A 52 -0.81 -1.79 -8.16
C GLN A 52 -1.13 -2.86 -9.22
N ALA A 53 -0.39 -3.96 -9.27
CA ALA A 53 -0.64 -5.05 -10.22
C ALA A 53 -1.99 -5.73 -9.96
N GLU A 54 -2.25 -6.14 -8.72
CA GLU A 54 -3.48 -6.84 -8.30
C GLU A 54 -4.74 -5.98 -8.45
N THR A 55 -4.59 -4.66 -8.36
CA THR A 55 -5.71 -3.72 -8.55
C THR A 55 -5.81 -3.16 -9.96
N ASN A 56 -5.08 -3.72 -10.93
CA ASN A 56 -5.03 -3.26 -12.33
C ASN A 56 -4.77 -1.75 -12.45
N GLY A 57 -3.91 -1.20 -11.60
CA GLY A 57 -3.53 0.21 -11.59
C GLY A 57 -4.51 1.15 -10.88
N LYS A 58 -5.59 0.65 -10.25
CA LYS A 58 -6.52 1.48 -9.48
C LYS A 58 -5.83 2.20 -8.31
N PHE A 59 -4.94 1.51 -7.62
CA PHE A 59 -4.08 2.08 -6.58
C PHE A 59 -2.64 2.12 -7.07
N LYS A 60 -2.07 3.31 -7.29
CA LYS A 60 -0.68 3.42 -7.75
C LYS A 60 0.29 3.22 -6.59
N ALA A 61 1.43 2.60 -6.86
CA ALA A 61 2.48 2.41 -5.87
C ALA A 61 2.96 3.74 -5.26
N THR A 62 2.94 4.83 -6.05
CA THR A 62 3.27 6.18 -5.59
C THR A 62 2.27 6.76 -4.59
N ASP A 63 1.00 6.35 -4.67
CA ASP A 63 -0.06 6.82 -3.79
C ASP A 63 -0.03 6.04 -2.47
N LEU A 64 0.22 4.73 -2.55
CA LEU A 64 0.43 3.84 -1.39
C LEU A 64 1.76 4.10 -0.67
N ARG A 65 2.77 4.59 -1.38
CA ARG A 65 4.08 4.94 -0.82
C ARG A 65 4.62 6.22 -1.45
N PRO A 66 4.28 7.41 -0.89
CA PRO A 66 4.73 8.70 -1.41
C PRO A 66 6.26 8.85 -1.50
N SER A 67 7.02 8.15 -0.65
CA SER A 67 8.48 8.18 -0.70
C SER A 67 9.07 7.57 -1.97
N LEU A 68 8.35 6.71 -2.69
CA LEU A 68 8.79 6.18 -3.99
C LEU A 68 8.92 7.29 -5.03
N ARG A 69 8.07 8.32 -4.97
CA ARG A 69 8.13 9.47 -5.88
C ARG A 69 9.46 10.22 -5.76
N SER A 70 9.97 10.35 -4.53
CA SER A 70 11.27 10.99 -4.27
C SER A 70 12.45 10.08 -4.62
N SER A 71 12.34 8.77 -4.35
CA SER A 71 13.40 7.81 -4.65
C SER A 71 13.68 7.69 -6.15
N PHE A 72 12.62 7.69 -6.99
CA PHE A 72 12.79 7.57 -8.45
C PHE A 72 13.53 8.79 -9.05
N LYS A 73 13.29 9.99 -8.51
CA LYS A 73 13.95 11.23 -8.97
C LYS A 73 15.46 11.21 -8.74
N LYS A 74 15.96 10.41 -7.79
CA LYS A 74 17.38 10.33 -7.43
C LYS A 74 18.19 9.39 -8.34
N LEU A 75 17.53 8.51 -9.10
CA LEU A 75 18.18 7.57 -10.03
C LEU A 75 18.42 8.18 -11.42
N ILE A 76 17.78 9.31 -11.72
CA ILE A 76 17.84 10.00 -13.01
C ILE A 76 18.47 11.40 -12.87
N ALA A 77 19.04 11.71 -11.70
CA ALA A 77 19.69 12.97 -11.38
C ALA A 77 21.21 12.79 -11.31
#